data_AF-A0A7Z0VPH1-F1
#
_entry.id   AF-A0A7Z0VPH1-F1
#
_cell.length_a   1.000
_cell.length_b   1.000
_cell.length_c   1.000
_cell.angle_alpha   90.00
_cell.angle_beta   90.00
_cell.angle_gamma   90.00
#
_symmetry.space_group_name_H-M   'P 1'
#
loop_
_entity.id
_entity.type
_entity.pdbx_description
1 polymer ?
#
loop_
_entity_poly.entity_id
_entity_poly.type
_entity_poly.pdbx_seq_one_letter_code
_entity_poly.pdbx_strand_id
1 'polypeptide(L)' 'MKEKYMVLPSARFDEIRLVKVPKDLDTNEAYRFATGIIAQAEETNRDYRWEDIAEALEARGFEPIEAMIGPALD' A
#
# COMPACT_ATOMS: atom_id res chain seq x y z
N MET A 1 -9.02 -9.40 -17.40
CA MET A 1 -7.80 -8.84 -16.78
C MET A 1 -7.78 -9.26 -15.32
N LYS A 2 -6.66 -9.78 -14.80
CA LYS A 2 -6.56 -10.18 -13.40
C LYS A 2 -6.38 -8.94 -12.52
N GLU A 3 -7.12 -8.88 -11.43
CA GLU A 3 -6.88 -7.92 -10.36
C GLU A 3 -5.52 -8.23 -9.71
N LYS A 4 -4.78 -7.18 -9.39
CA LYS A 4 -3.47 -7.26 -8.73
C LYS A 4 -3.61 -6.58 -7.38
N TYR A 5 -3.09 -7.21 -6.36
CA TYR A 5 -3.03 -6.68 -5.00
C TYR A 5 -1.58 -6.62 -4.56
N MET A 6 -1.26 -5.59 -3.78
CA MET A 6 0.04 -5.38 -3.17
C MET A 6 -0.14 -5.46 -1.66
N VAL A 7 0.61 -6.36 -1.03
CA VAL A 7 0.78 -6.39 0.42
C VAL A 7 1.83 -5.34 0.76
N LEU A 8 1.48 -4.40 1.64
CA LEU A 8 2.41 -3.46 2.25
C LEU A 8 2.85 -4.08 3.58
N PRO A 9 4.07 -4.64 3.64
CA PRO A 9 4.55 -5.32 4.83
C PRO A 9 4.83 -4.30 5.95
N SER A 10 4.67 -4.75 7.19
CA SER A 10 5.11 -4.04 8.39
C SER A 10 5.79 -5.02 9.34
N ALA A 11 6.71 -4.51 10.17
CA ALA A 11 7.27 -5.27 11.28
C ALA A 11 6.19 -5.64 12.33
N ARG A 12 5.08 -4.92 12.33
CA ARG A 12 3.92 -5.14 13.18
C ARG A 12 2.78 -5.77 12.36
N PHE A 13 2.34 -6.96 12.73
CA PHE A 13 1.33 -7.70 11.97
C PHE A 13 -0.01 -6.95 11.84
N ASP A 14 -0.40 -6.19 12.87
CA ASP A 14 -1.61 -5.34 12.89
C ASP A 14 -1.50 -4.10 11.97
N GLU A 15 -0.31 -3.82 11.44
CA GLU A 15 -0.03 -2.72 10.53
C GLU A 15 0.22 -3.16 9.10
N ILE A 16 0.15 -4.46 8.80
CA ILE A 16 0.17 -4.94 7.41
C ILE A 16 -1.08 -4.40 6.70
N ARG A 17 -0.90 -3.91 5.48
CA ARG A 17 -1.99 -3.35 4.66
C ARG A 17 -2.06 -4.04 3.31
N LEU A 18 -3.25 -4.03 2.73
CA LEU A 18 -3.50 -4.53 1.39
C LEU A 18 -4.04 -3.40 0.55
N VAL A 19 -3.48 -3.22 -0.65
CA VAL A 19 -4.00 -2.29 -1.64
C VAL A 19 -4.20 -2.98 -2.97
N LYS A 20 -5.27 -2.64 -3.69
CA LYS A 20 -5.46 -3.00 -5.08
C LYS A 20 -4.61 -2.09 -5.95
N VAL A 21 -3.92 -2.69 -6.91
CA VAL A 21 -3.04 -1.99 -7.84
C VAL A 21 -3.86 -1.52 -9.06
N PRO A 22 -3.61 -0.28 -9.55
CA PRO A 22 -4.19 0.20 -10.80
C PRO A 22 -4.00 -0.79 -11.95
N LYS A 23 -5.02 -0.92 -12.81
CA LYS A 23 -5.04 -1.92 -13.89
C LYS A 23 -4.04 -1.65 -15.01
N ASP A 24 -3.61 -0.40 -15.14
CA ASP A 24 -2.70 0.13 -16.14
C ASP A 24 -1.21 0.01 -15.76
N LEU A 25 -0.91 -0.27 -14.48
CA LEU A 25 0.47 -0.43 -14.01
C LEU A 25 0.94 -1.89 -14.08
N ASP A 26 2.15 -2.11 -14.58
CA ASP A 26 2.85 -3.38 -14.36
C ASP A 26 3.35 -3.52 -12.91
N THR A 27 3.89 -4.70 -12.55
CA THR A 27 4.33 -4.96 -11.18
C THR A 27 5.49 -4.06 -10.73
N ASN A 28 6.45 -3.78 -11.60
CA ASN A 28 7.62 -2.95 -11.29
C ASN A 28 7.24 -1.48 -11.19
N GLU A 29 6.37 -1.02 -12.09
CA GLU A 29 5.83 0.34 -12.08
C GLU A 29 5.01 0.58 -10.81
N ALA A 30 4.11 -0.35 -10.47
CA ALA A 30 3.32 -0.28 -9.25
C ALA A 30 4.20 -0.23 -8.00
N TYR A 31 5.22 -1.09 -7.90
CA TYR A 31 6.15 -1.10 -6.78
C TYR A 31 6.91 0.24 -6.66
N ARG A 32 7.45 0.74 -7.78
CA ARG A 32 8.18 2.01 -7.82
C ARG A 32 7.28 3.18 -7.44
N PHE A 33 6.05 3.22 -7.93
CA PHE A 33 5.09 4.27 -7.61
C PHE A 33 4.70 4.22 -6.14
N ALA A 34 4.28 3.06 -5.63
CA ALA A 34 3.93 2.90 -4.22
C ALA A 34 5.08 3.35 -3.30
N THR A 35 6.32 2.94 -3.60
CA THR A 35 7.52 3.37 -2.85
C THR A 35 7.67 4.90 -2.82
N GLY A 36 7.55 5.55 -3.99
CA GLY A 36 7.69 7.01 -4.08
C GLY A 36 6.57 7.78 -3.37
N ILE A 37 5.35 7.24 -3.42
CA ILE A 37 4.17 7.82 -2.75
C ILE A 37 4.34 7.76 -1.24
N ILE A 38 4.73 6.59 -0.71
CA ILE A 38 4.96 6.38 0.71
C ILE A 38 6.07 7.32 1.18
N ALA A 39 7.23 7.32 0.52
CA ALA A 39 8.35 8.18 0.89
C ALA A 39 7.95 9.68 0.92
N GLN A 40 7.17 10.14 -0.06
CA GLN A 40 6.69 11.53 -0.07
C GLN A 40 5.75 11.83 1.11
N ALA A 41 4.85 10.91 1.47
CA ALA A 41 3.97 11.08 2.63
C ALA A 41 4.78 11.16 3.94
N GLU A 42 5.77 10.29 4.10
CA GLU A 42 6.68 10.25 5.26
C GLU A 42 7.55 11.51 5.39
N GLU A 43 8.02 12.05 4.26
CA GLU A 43 8.80 13.30 4.23
C GLU A 43 7.95 14.53 4.56
N THR A 44 6.69 14.53 4.15
CA THR A 44 5.77 15.68 4.32
C THR A 44 5.34 15.84 5.77
N ASN A 45 5.13 14.74 6.50
CA ASN A 45 4.72 14.75 7.89
C ASN A 45 5.56 13.77 8.73
N ARG A 46 6.30 14.27 9.71
CA ARG A 46 7.09 13.41 10.62
C ARG A 46 6.25 12.50 11.52
N ASP A 47 5.00 12.89 11.75
CA ASP A 47 4.01 12.13 12.52
C ASP A 47 2.95 11.53 11.59
N TYR A 48 3.34 11.17 10.35
CA TYR A 48 2.43 10.54 9.39
C TYR A 48 1.79 9.29 10.00
N ARG A 49 0.55 9.05 9.60
CA ARG A 49 -0.21 7.86 9.96
C ARG A 49 -0.58 7.11 8.70
N TRP A 50 -1.15 5.93 8.89
CA TRP A 50 -1.64 5.11 7.79
C TRP A 50 -2.63 5.88 6.89
N GLU A 51 -3.50 6.70 7.46
CA GLU A 51 -4.49 7.44 6.68
C GLU A 51 -3.85 8.42 5.70
N ASP A 52 -2.72 9.03 6.06
CA ASP A 52 -1.98 9.95 5.17
C ASP A 52 -1.39 9.19 3.97
N ILE A 53 -0.86 7.99 4.21
CA ILE A 53 -0.35 7.10 3.15
C ILE A 53 -1.49 6.59 2.28
N ALA A 54 -2.60 6.16 2.89
CA ALA A 54 -3.77 5.64 2.19
C ALA A 54 -4.35 6.70 1.25
N GLU A 55 -4.55 7.93 1.73
CA GLU A 55 -5.03 9.05 0.92
C GLU A 55 -4.06 9.33 -0.26
N ALA A 56 -2.75 9.32 -0.01
CA ALA A 56 -1.75 9.56 -1.04
C ALA A 56 -1.71 8.46 -2.13
N LEU A 57 -1.96 7.21 -1.73
CA LEU A 57 -2.10 6.05 -2.62
C LEU A 57 -3.40 6.11 -3.43
N GLU A 58 -4.53 6.43 -2.78
CA GLU A 58 -5.85 6.61 -3.39
C GLU A 58 -5.85 7.70 -4.46
N ALA A 59 -5.21 8.84 -4.17
CA ALA A 59 -5.06 9.94 -5.12
C ALA A 59 -4.34 9.54 -6.42
N ARG A 60 -3.66 8.38 -6.44
CA ARG A 60 -2.92 7.84 -7.58
C ARG A 60 -3.48 6.50 -8.07
N GLY A 61 -4.70 6.16 -7.66
CA GLY A 61 -5.48 5.03 -8.18
C GLY A 61 -5.26 3.70 -7.48
N PHE A 62 -4.43 3.63 -6.44
CA PHE A 62 -4.39 2.45 -5.57
C PHE A 62 -5.62 2.45 -4.67
N GLU A 63 -6.22 1.30 -4.42
CA GLU A 63 -7.43 1.22 -3.57
C GLU A 63 -7.09 0.44 -2.29
N PRO A 64 -7.10 1.06 -1.09
CA PRO A 64 -6.98 0.34 0.18
C PRO A 64 -8.08 -0.71 0.34
N ILE A 65 -7.69 -1.92 0.73
CA ILE A 65 -8.60 -3.05 0.92
C ILE A 65 -8.55 -3.47 2.38
N GLU A 66 -9.72 -3.53 3.01
CA GLU A 66 -9.85 -4.14 4.33
C GLU A 66 -9.53 -5.63 4.25
N ALA A 67 -8.55 -6.07 5.04
CA ALA A 67 -8.05 -7.44 5.01
C ALA A 67 -7.82 -7.97 6.42
N MET A 68 -8.05 -9.27 6.59
CA MET A 68 -7.71 -10.01 7.81
C MET A 68 -6.37 -10.72 7.60
N ILE A 69 -5.45 -10.55 8.55
CA ILE A 69 -4.23 -11.35 8.60
C ILE A 69 -4.59 -12.75 9.11
N GLY A 70 -4.35 -13.76 8.27
CA GLY A 70 -4.56 -15.15 8.62
C GLY A 70 -3.48 -15.68 9.60
N PRO A 71 -3.62 -16.92 10.08
CA PRO A 71 -2.59 -17.56 10.89
C PRO A 71 -1.28 -17.72 10.11
N ALA A 72 -0.15 -17.62 10.81
CA ALA A 72 1.13 -18.05 10.27
C ALA A 72 1.06 -19.54 9.90
N LEU A 73 1.68 -19.91 8.78
CA LEU A 73 1.72 -21.28 8.28
C LEU A 73 3.05 -21.98 8.61
N ASP A 74 3.95 -21.28 9.30
CA ASP A 74 5.27 -21.71 9.79
C ASP A 74 5.47 -21.43 11.29
#